data_AF-A0AAU5TKF5-F1
#
_entry.id   AF-A0AAU5TKF5-F1
#
_cell.length_a   1.000
_cell.length_b   1.000
_cell.length_c   1.000
_cell.angle_alpha   90.00
_cell.angle_beta   90.00
_cell.angle_gamma   90.00
#
_symmetry.space_group_name_H-M   'P 1'
#
loop_
_entity.id
_entity.type
_entity.pdbx_description
1 polymer ?
#
loop_
_entity_poly.entity_id
_entity_poly.type
_entity_poly.pdbx_seq_one_letter_code
_entity_poly.pdbx_strand_id
1 'polypeptide(L)'
;MDIAEMQRRTYEVVLRLKDAPFVAQRPAYFSPAAAAQDESNTLGGYGHFAQTLLPLEYSDWVEESAAHVTSCYIGDWSSLHKVVVRGSQALDFLAWLGMRDLSRFELGQIKHHVQLDENGWVASEGVLCRLGEEEFLYTAGSGDWLIWQLSQGSWDVEVEDVSPERFIFGIQGPAALDALERLTGENLRDIAFSRSRMSRIGGVPVRVLRTGISGELGYELHGPAEHANAIWSAAVDSGRPLGIRQLGLRSQPVQHIEAGIATNGLDYLPASLLTPGAPRQFRRGTPGGSFVPENGVTDYFRKPGELGWGFRKGLPARDFLGRDALAADAAHGEPPRTLVGLRWNTTDVAAILSAPLGEGVLPDPMEVPRSRGPVFDQVLADGRRVGVSTGRTVSVNLRSTISLCVVDRAHAAPGTEVAVLWGRPGTAQREVRATVAALPFKPDRRRTDVSVP
;
A
#
# COMPACT_ATOMS: atom_id res chain seq x y z
N MET A 1 11.23 -2.75 -33.23
CA MET A 1 12.23 -3.67 -32.64
C MET A 1 11.41 -4.76 -31.97
N ASP A 2 11.57 -6.01 -32.36
CA ASP A 2 10.76 -7.13 -31.84
C ASP A 2 10.99 -7.27 -30.33
N ILE A 3 9.91 -7.29 -29.54
CA ILE A 3 9.95 -7.43 -28.08
C ILE A 3 10.65 -8.74 -27.72
N ALA A 4 10.47 -9.80 -28.52
CA ALA A 4 11.19 -11.05 -28.33
C ALA A 4 12.69 -10.90 -28.60
N GLU A 5 13.12 -10.08 -29.55
CA GLU A 5 14.54 -9.77 -29.84
C GLU A 5 15.18 -8.96 -28.70
N MET A 6 14.46 -7.97 -28.16
CA MET A 6 14.92 -7.15 -27.03
C MET A 6 15.05 -8.01 -25.75
N GLN A 7 14.02 -8.79 -25.43
CA GLN A 7 14.02 -9.69 -24.28
C GLN A 7 15.09 -10.79 -24.41
N ARG A 8 15.29 -11.34 -25.61
CA ARG A 8 16.36 -12.31 -25.90
C ARG A 8 17.75 -11.70 -25.72
N ARG A 9 17.98 -10.48 -26.20
CA ARG A 9 19.26 -9.77 -26.03
C ARG A 9 19.55 -9.46 -24.56
N THR A 10 18.54 -9.06 -23.79
CA THR A 10 18.63 -8.89 -22.33
C THR A 10 18.92 -10.22 -21.62
N TYR A 11 18.28 -11.31 -22.04
CA TYR A 11 18.51 -12.64 -21.50
C TYR A 11 19.90 -13.21 -21.84
N GLU A 12 20.40 -12.99 -23.05
CA GLU A 12 21.75 -13.39 -23.48
C GLU A 12 22.86 -12.64 -22.74
N VAL A 13 22.63 -11.36 -22.40
CA VAL A 13 23.52 -10.58 -21.51
C VAL A 13 23.53 -11.18 -20.11
N VAL A 14 22.36 -11.60 -19.59
CA VAL A 14 22.21 -12.28 -18.29
C VAL A 14 22.96 -13.62 -18.26
N LEU A 15 22.97 -14.40 -19.35
CA LEU A 15 23.72 -15.66 -19.43
C LEU A 15 25.24 -15.47 -19.39
N ARG A 16 25.76 -14.32 -19.82
CA ARG A 16 27.20 -13.98 -19.75
C ARG A 16 27.64 -13.53 -18.36
N LEU A 17 26.69 -13.26 -17.45
CA LEU A 17 26.94 -12.91 -16.05
C LEU A 17 27.03 -14.13 -15.12
N LYS A 18 27.03 -15.35 -15.68
CA LYS A 18 27.09 -16.64 -14.97
C LYS A 18 28.22 -16.76 -13.94
N ASP A 19 29.34 -16.06 -14.13
CA ASP A 19 30.49 -16.09 -13.21
C ASP A 19 30.59 -14.84 -12.31
N ALA A 20 29.58 -13.94 -12.33
CA ALA A 20 29.49 -12.77 -11.46
C ALA A 20 28.62 -13.07 -10.22
N PRO A 21 29.03 -12.66 -8.99
CA PRO A 21 28.24 -12.94 -7.80
C PRO A 21 26.97 -12.07 -7.69
N PHE A 22 25.90 -12.76 -7.24
CA PHE A 22 24.55 -12.32 -6.83
C PHE A 22 23.53 -11.96 -7.94
N VAL A 23 22.65 -12.92 -8.28
CA VAL A 23 21.17 -12.85 -8.32
C VAL A 23 20.64 -14.20 -8.85
N ALA A 24 20.01 -14.99 -7.98
CA ALA A 24 19.34 -16.24 -8.36
C ALA A 24 17.83 -16.13 -8.10
N GLN A 25 17.05 -16.34 -9.17
CA GLN A 25 15.58 -16.42 -9.26
C GLN A 25 14.86 -15.09 -9.52
N ARG A 26 14.54 -14.91 -10.82
CA ARG A 26 14.01 -13.72 -11.54
C ARG A 26 14.98 -12.52 -11.51
N PRO A 27 15.41 -11.97 -12.65
CA PRO A 27 16.17 -10.73 -12.62
C PRO A 27 15.26 -9.67 -12.02
N ALA A 28 15.66 -9.13 -10.86
CA ALA A 28 15.08 -7.89 -10.37
C ALA A 28 15.40 -6.82 -11.41
N TYR A 29 14.36 -6.21 -11.97
CA TYR A 29 14.55 -5.02 -12.79
C TYR A 29 14.39 -3.80 -11.91
N PHE A 30 15.11 -2.74 -12.23
CA PHE A 30 14.88 -1.45 -11.60
C PHE A 30 13.56 -0.84 -12.09
N SER A 31 13.13 0.23 -11.43
CA SER A 31 12.05 1.08 -11.94
C SER A 31 12.21 1.39 -13.43
N PRO A 32 11.13 1.57 -14.21
CA PRO A 32 11.24 2.17 -15.54
C PRO A 32 11.83 3.60 -15.51
N ALA A 33 11.82 4.28 -14.34
CA ALA A 33 12.49 5.55 -14.09
C ALA A 33 13.85 5.42 -13.37
N ALA A 34 14.48 4.24 -13.38
CA ALA A 34 15.70 3.97 -12.60
C ALA A 34 16.84 4.96 -12.87
N ALA A 35 17.05 5.36 -14.12
CA ALA A 35 18.15 6.28 -14.46
C ALA A 35 17.91 7.66 -13.85
N ALA A 36 16.71 8.21 -14.00
CA ALA A 36 16.33 9.49 -13.39
C ALA A 36 16.32 9.43 -11.85
N GLN A 37 15.98 8.27 -11.29
CA GLN A 37 16.02 8.05 -9.85
C GLN A 37 17.44 7.96 -9.31
N ASP A 38 18.35 7.29 -10.02
CA ASP A 38 19.75 7.11 -9.63
C ASP A 38 20.50 8.45 -9.56
N GLU A 39 20.23 9.38 -10.50
CA GLU A 39 20.80 10.75 -10.49
C GLU A 39 20.59 11.49 -9.16
N SER A 40 19.51 11.16 -8.46
CA SER A 40 19.12 11.75 -7.17
C SER A 40 19.33 10.82 -5.96
N ASN A 41 19.70 9.56 -6.19
CA ASN A 41 19.93 8.58 -5.13
C ASN A 41 21.33 8.75 -4.54
N THR A 42 21.53 9.85 -3.81
CA THR A 42 22.85 10.23 -3.28
C THR A 42 23.43 9.21 -2.29
N LEU A 43 22.58 8.36 -1.72
CA LEU A 43 22.95 7.33 -0.74
C LEU A 43 23.29 5.97 -1.39
N GLY A 44 22.96 5.77 -2.67
CA GLY A 44 23.27 4.54 -3.43
C GLY A 44 22.58 3.27 -2.93
N GLY A 45 21.64 3.39 -1.99
CA GLY A 45 20.96 2.26 -1.36
C GLY A 45 19.74 1.80 -2.14
N TYR A 46 19.60 0.49 -2.34
CA TYR A 46 18.46 -0.10 -3.07
C TYR A 46 17.74 -1.17 -2.24
N GLY A 47 16.44 -1.28 -2.43
CA GLY A 47 15.60 -2.29 -1.80
C GLY A 47 14.56 -2.87 -2.76
N HIS A 48 14.06 -4.04 -2.43
CA HIS A 48 12.96 -4.65 -3.17
C HIS A 48 11.62 -4.06 -2.75
N PHE A 49 10.86 -3.59 -3.73
CA PHE A 49 9.42 -3.45 -3.64
C PHE A 49 8.81 -4.42 -4.64
N ALA A 50 8.24 -5.51 -4.11
CA ALA A 50 7.88 -6.69 -4.88
C ALA A 50 9.07 -7.15 -5.78
N GLN A 51 8.88 -7.17 -7.09
CA GLN A 51 9.88 -7.58 -8.09
C GLN A 51 10.88 -6.48 -8.50
N THR A 52 10.66 -5.21 -8.11
CA THR A 52 11.46 -4.07 -8.58
C THR A 52 12.46 -3.61 -7.53
N LEU A 53 13.64 -3.16 -7.97
CA LEU A 53 14.56 -2.39 -7.13
C LEU A 53 14.23 -0.90 -7.18
N LEU A 54 14.02 -0.31 -6.02
CA LEU A 54 13.81 1.12 -5.83
C LEU A 54 14.82 1.67 -4.81
N PRO A 55 15.19 2.97 -4.90
CA PRO A 55 16.01 3.61 -3.88
C PRO A 55 15.41 3.48 -2.48
N LEU A 56 16.26 3.15 -1.49
CA LEU A 56 15.82 3.07 -0.09
C LEU A 56 15.47 4.44 0.47
N GLU A 57 16.26 5.45 0.10
CA GLU A 57 16.25 6.81 0.59
C GLU A 57 17.01 7.65 -0.45
N TYR A 58 16.51 8.83 -0.80
CA TYR A 58 17.10 9.76 -1.75
C TYR A 58 17.92 10.84 -1.04
N SER A 59 17.35 11.44 0.01
CA SER A 59 18.01 12.49 0.81
C SER A 59 18.20 12.03 2.25
N ASP A 60 17.11 11.99 3.01
CA ASP A 60 17.04 11.42 4.34
C ASP A 60 15.59 11.08 4.69
N TRP A 61 15.40 10.11 5.58
CA TRP A 61 14.04 9.66 5.93
C TRP A 61 13.20 10.72 6.63
N VAL A 62 13.79 11.73 7.29
CA VAL A 62 13.05 12.77 8.02
C VAL A 62 12.37 13.71 7.03
N GLU A 63 13.14 14.27 6.09
CA GLU A 63 12.61 15.15 5.05
C GLU A 63 11.59 14.43 4.17
N GLU A 64 11.89 13.19 3.75
CA GLU A 64 11.00 12.39 2.93
C GLU A 64 9.68 12.03 3.64
N SER A 65 9.75 11.66 4.93
CA SER A 65 8.57 11.35 5.73
C SER A 65 7.73 12.60 6.00
N ALA A 66 8.35 13.77 6.14
CA ALA A 66 7.66 15.03 6.38
C ALA A 66 6.98 15.61 5.13
N ALA A 67 7.55 15.38 3.95
CA ALA A 67 7.18 16.04 2.70
C ALA A 67 5.69 15.95 2.37
N HIS A 68 5.03 14.84 2.69
CA HIS A 68 3.61 14.69 2.43
C HIS A 68 2.73 15.68 3.22
N VAL A 69 3.21 16.19 4.37
CA VAL A 69 2.48 17.19 5.18
C VAL A 69 3.02 18.60 4.95
N THR A 70 4.33 18.76 4.76
CA THR A 70 4.99 20.08 4.69
C THR A 70 5.05 20.66 3.28
N SER A 71 5.02 19.81 2.24
CA SER A 71 5.11 20.21 0.83
C SER A 71 4.39 19.21 -0.09
N CYS A 72 5.13 18.40 -0.83
CA CYS A 72 4.66 17.20 -1.51
C CYS A 72 5.83 16.24 -1.76
N TYR A 73 5.54 14.99 -2.10
CA TYR A 73 6.52 14.05 -2.64
C TYR A 73 6.12 13.53 -4.01
N ILE A 74 7.10 12.99 -4.75
CA ILE A 74 6.91 11.98 -5.81
C ILE A 74 7.44 10.62 -5.34
N GLY A 75 6.63 9.57 -5.51
CA GLY A 75 7.00 8.20 -5.17
C GLY A 75 6.67 7.22 -6.29
N ASP A 76 7.33 6.06 -6.30
CA ASP A 76 7.22 5.07 -7.36
C ASP A 76 6.44 3.82 -6.93
N TRP A 77 5.31 3.58 -7.58
CA TRP A 77 4.46 2.40 -7.43
C TRP A 77 4.41 1.56 -8.71
N SER A 78 5.42 1.69 -9.59
CA SER A 78 5.51 0.94 -10.84
C SER A 78 5.63 -0.57 -10.63
N SER A 79 5.95 -1.02 -9.42
CA SER A 79 5.94 -2.45 -9.05
C SER A 79 4.55 -3.05 -8.85
N LEU A 80 3.52 -2.23 -8.60
CA LEU A 80 2.15 -2.72 -8.47
C LEU A 80 1.71 -3.40 -9.77
N HIS A 81 0.94 -4.48 -9.68
CA HIS A 81 0.37 -5.08 -10.87
C HIS A 81 -0.65 -4.12 -11.48
N LYS A 82 -0.67 -4.03 -12.81
CA LYS A 82 -1.67 -3.32 -13.60
C LYS A 82 -2.36 -4.33 -14.50
N VAL A 83 -3.60 -4.70 -14.19
CA VAL A 83 -4.38 -5.66 -14.98
C VAL A 83 -5.50 -4.92 -15.68
N VAL A 84 -5.50 -4.94 -17.00
CA VAL A 84 -6.64 -4.48 -17.79
C VAL A 84 -7.64 -5.62 -17.93
N VAL A 85 -8.91 -5.32 -17.70
CA VAL A 85 -10.04 -6.26 -17.77
C VAL A 85 -11.01 -5.75 -18.83
N ARG A 86 -11.32 -6.57 -19.83
CA ARG A 86 -12.18 -6.22 -20.97
C ARG A 86 -13.26 -7.25 -21.23
N GLY A 87 -14.36 -6.85 -21.87
CA GLY A 87 -15.39 -7.75 -22.37
C GLY A 87 -16.79 -7.47 -21.84
N SER A 88 -17.78 -8.08 -22.47
CA SER A 88 -19.20 -7.81 -22.22
C SER A 88 -19.63 -8.14 -20.79
N GLN A 89 -18.97 -9.10 -20.14
CA GLN A 89 -19.22 -9.50 -18.75
C GLN A 89 -18.20 -8.92 -17.75
N ALA A 90 -17.32 -8.01 -18.15
CA ALA A 90 -16.23 -7.53 -17.29
C ALA A 90 -16.74 -6.83 -16.02
N LEU A 91 -17.78 -6.00 -16.14
CA LEU A 91 -18.36 -5.31 -14.98
C LEU A 91 -19.02 -6.30 -14.01
N ASP A 92 -19.69 -7.32 -14.52
CA ASP A 92 -20.38 -8.33 -13.71
C ASP A 92 -19.38 -9.24 -12.99
N PHE A 93 -18.32 -9.69 -13.68
CA PHE A 93 -17.21 -10.42 -13.07
C PHE A 93 -16.56 -9.62 -11.95
N LEU A 94 -16.22 -8.34 -12.20
CA LEU A 94 -15.65 -7.46 -11.20
C LEU A 94 -16.63 -7.23 -10.04
N ALA A 95 -17.93 -7.05 -10.31
CA ALA A 95 -18.94 -6.87 -9.28
C ALA A 95 -19.08 -8.12 -8.40
N TRP A 96 -19.02 -9.33 -8.99
CA TRP A 96 -19.03 -10.59 -8.25
C TRP A 96 -17.74 -10.78 -7.44
N LEU A 97 -16.58 -10.47 -8.00
CA LEU A 97 -15.29 -10.67 -7.33
C LEU A 97 -15.05 -9.69 -6.18
N GLY A 98 -15.60 -8.47 -6.26
CA GLY A 98 -15.37 -7.40 -5.30
C GLY A 98 -16.57 -7.07 -4.39
N MET A 99 -16.29 -6.66 -3.16
CA MET A 99 -17.34 -6.34 -2.19
C MET A 99 -18.08 -5.01 -2.44
N ARG A 100 -17.56 -4.11 -3.30
CA ARG A 100 -18.18 -2.80 -3.57
C ARG A 100 -19.22 -2.86 -4.69
N ASP A 101 -20.29 -2.11 -4.52
CA ASP A 101 -21.31 -1.92 -5.56
C ASP A 101 -20.75 -1.12 -6.75
N LEU A 102 -20.86 -1.72 -7.94
CA LEU A 102 -20.43 -1.17 -9.22
C LEU A 102 -21.59 -0.76 -10.15
N SER A 103 -22.86 -0.85 -9.69
CA SER A 103 -24.05 -0.52 -10.50
C SER A 103 -24.09 0.93 -11.00
N ARG A 104 -23.41 1.85 -10.29
CA ARG A 104 -23.24 3.26 -10.65
C ARG A 104 -21.77 3.63 -10.89
N PHE A 105 -21.00 2.70 -11.47
CA PHE A 105 -19.58 2.91 -11.70
C PHE A 105 -19.37 3.73 -12.99
N GLU A 106 -19.13 5.03 -12.89
CA GLU A 106 -19.07 5.92 -14.05
C GLU A 106 -17.71 5.89 -14.77
N LEU A 107 -17.67 6.29 -16.04
CA LEU A 107 -16.42 6.45 -16.79
C LEU A 107 -15.46 7.40 -16.07
N GLY A 108 -14.19 6.99 -15.96
CA GLY A 108 -13.14 7.70 -15.25
C GLY A 108 -13.27 7.63 -13.73
N GLN A 109 -14.29 6.99 -13.16
CA GLN A 109 -14.39 6.80 -11.71
C GLN A 109 -13.37 5.78 -11.23
N ILE A 110 -12.92 5.96 -9.99
CA ILE A 110 -12.02 5.06 -9.27
C ILE A 110 -12.78 4.50 -8.05
N LYS A 111 -12.63 3.22 -7.76
CA LYS A 111 -13.16 2.57 -6.55
C LYS A 111 -12.09 1.75 -5.88
N HIS A 112 -12.03 1.81 -4.54
CA HIS A 112 -11.29 0.82 -3.75
C HIS A 112 -11.99 -0.53 -3.90
N HIS A 113 -11.29 -1.48 -4.51
CA HIS A 113 -11.83 -2.75 -4.93
C HIS A 113 -11.21 -3.86 -4.09
N VAL A 114 -11.97 -4.31 -3.09
CA VAL A 114 -11.56 -5.34 -2.12
C VAL A 114 -12.17 -6.66 -2.55
N GLN A 115 -11.30 -7.65 -2.80
CA GLN A 115 -11.63 -8.99 -3.27
C GLN A 115 -11.45 -9.97 -2.12
N LEU A 116 -12.42 -10.87 -1.94
CA LEU A 116 -12.44 -11.82 -0.82
C LEU A 116 -12.22 -13.24 -1.30
N ASP A 117 -11.88 -14.14 -0.37
CA ASP A 117 -12.05 -15.58 -0.56
C ASP A 117 -13.47 -16.02 -0.16
N GLU A 118 -13.77 -17.31 -0.32
CA GLU A 118 -15.05 -17.93 0.07
C GLU A 118 -15.35 -17.81 1.57
N ASN A 119 -14.31 -17.68 2.39
CA ASN A 119 -14.46 -17.45 3.82
C ASN A 119 -14.68 -15.98 4.15
N GLY A 120 -14.62 -15.04 3.20
CA GLY A 120 -14.78 -13.60 3.44
C GLY A 120 -13.53 -12.90 3.98
N TRP A 121 -12.37 -13.56 3.97
CA TRP A 121 -11.07 -12.94 4.24
C TRP A 121 -10.61 -12.11 3.03
N VAL A 122 -9.87 -11.02 3.26
CA VAL A 122 -9.31 -10.22 2.16
C VAL A 122 -8.25 -11.03 1.42
N ALA A 123 -8.49 -11.31 0.13
CA ALA A 123 -7.60 -12.08 -0.74
C ALA A 123 -6.74 -11.19 -1.64
N SER A 124 -7.27 -10.04 -2.04
CA SER A 124 -6.54 -8.97 -2.73
C SER A 124 -7.30 -7.66 -2.56
N GLU A 125 -6.59 -6.53 -2.66
CA GLU A 125 -7.22 -5.22 -2.78
C GLU A 125 -6.35 -4.25 -3.59
N GLY A 126 -7.02 -3.26 -4.16
CA GLY A 126 -6.40 -2.25 -4.98
C GLY A 126 -7.40 -1.20 -5.44
N VAL A 127 -7.02 -0.42 -6.46
CA VAL A 127 -7.91 0.55 -7.09
C VAL A 127 -8.38 0.02 -8.43
N LEU A 128 -9.69 0.11 -8.66
CA LEU A 128 -10.34 -0.21 -9.92
C LEU A 128 -10.75 1.09 -10.59
N CYS A 129 -10.31 1.31 -11.82
CA CYS A 129 -10.65 2.47 -12.63
C CYS A 129 -11.45 2.05 -13.86
N ARG A 130 -12.61 2.68 -14.11
CA ARG A 130 -13.39 2.44 -15.32
C ARG A 130 -12.82 3.30 -16.46
N LEU A 131 -12.19 2.65 -17.44
CA LEU A 131 -11.52 3.33 -18.56
C LEU A 131 -12.46 3.53 -19.75
N GLY A 132 -13.37 2.59 -19.98
CA GLY A 132 -14.35 2.57 -21.07
C GLY A 132 -15.65 1.89 -20.64
N GLU A 133 -16.56 1.67 -21.59
CA GLU A 133 -17.82 0.99 -21.32
C GLU A 133 -17.59 -0.43 -20.79
N GLU A 134 -16.69 -1.16 -21.44
CA GLU A 134 -16.31 -2.54 -21.14
C GLU A 134 -14.80 -2.69 -20.88
N GLU A 135 -14.13 -1.62 -20.44
CA GLU A 135 -12.68 -1.63 -20.17
C GLU A 135 -12.37 -1.04 -18.78
N PHE A 136 -11.65 -1.80 -17.97
CA PHE A 136 -11.30 -1.47 -16.60
C PHE A 136 -9.83 -1.70 -16.34
N LEU A 137 -9.23 -0.90 -15.45
CA LEU A 137 -7.86 -1.09 -14.98
C LEU A 137 -7.88 -1.35 -13.48
N TYR A 138 -7.40 -2.52 -13.07
CA TYR A 138 -7.17 -2.88 -11.68
C TYR A 138 -5.68 -2.72 -11.36
N THR A 139 -5.34 -1.87 -10.40
CA THR A 139 -3.98 -1.75 -9.88
C THR A 139 -3.92 -2.17 -8.41
N ALA A 140 -3.00 -3.07 -8.08
CA ALA A 140 -2.94 -3.70 -6.77
C ALA A 140 -1.53 -4.19 -6.46
N GLY A 141 -1.27 -4.54 -5.20
CA GLY A 141 -0.02 -5.22 -4.83
C GLY A 141 0.22 -6.51 -5.64
N SER A 142 -0.85 -7.19 -6.05
CA SER A 142 -0.84 -8.27 -7.04
C SER A 142 -2.22 -8.39 -7.69
N GLY A 143 -2.23 -8.62 -9.00
CA GLY A 143 -3.41 -8.95 -9.80
C GLY A 143 -3.68 -10.45 -9.90
N ASP A 144 -2.82 -11.28 -9.31
CA ASP A 144 -2.85 -12.73 -9.57
C ASP A 144 -4.14 -13.39 -9.04
N TRP A 145 -4.72 -12.88 -7.95
CA TRP A 145 -6.01 -13.36 -7.43
C TRP A 145 -7.16 -13.15 -8.44
N LEU A 146 -7.22 -11.98 -9.07
CA LEU A 146 -8.22 -11.66 -10.09
C LEU A 146 -8.07 -12.58 -11.31
N ILE A 147 -6.83 -12.74 -11.80
CA ILE A 147 -6.53 -13.61 -12.95
C ILE A 147 -6.89 -15.06 -12.64
N TRP A 148 -6.54 -15.52 -11.43
CA TRP A 148 -6.87 -16.86 -10.99
C TRP A 148 -8.39 -17.07 -10.90
N GLN A 149 -9.14 -16.15 -10.29
CA GLN A 149 -10.60 -16.26 -10.18
C GLN A 149 -11.30 -16.27 -11.53
N LEU A 150 -10.82 -15.48 -12.49
CA LEU A 150 -11.32 -15.54 -13.86
C LEU A 150 -11.14 -16.94 -14.46
N SER A 151 -9.97 -17.56 -14.24
CA SER A 151 -9.67 -18.91 -14.77
C SER A 151 -10.50 -20.03 -14.15
N GLN A 152 -11.14 -19.80 -13.00
CA GLN A 152 -12.02 -20.79 -12.35
C GLN A 152 -13.46 -20.75 -12.87
N GLY A 153 -13.85 -19.67 -13.57
CA GLY A 153 -15.20 -19.47 -14.08
C GLY A 153 -15.30 -19.58 -15.60
N SER A 154 -16.50 -19.30 -16.11
CA SER A 154 -16.76 -19.14 -17.54
C SER A 154 -17.36 -17.76 -17.76
N TRP A 155 -16.49 -16.77 -17.88
CA TRP A 155 -16.85 -15.37 -18.12
C TRP A 155 -16.37 -14.96 -19.51
N ASP A 156 -17.19 -14.20 -20.24
CA ASP A 156 -16.80 -13.50 -21.47
C ASP A 156 -15.98 -12.24 -21.12
N VAL A 157 -14.77 -12.50 -20.61
CA VAL A 157 -13.85 -11.49 -20.07
C VAL A 157 -12.42 -11.85 -20.45
N GLU A 158 -11.70 -10.86 -20.97
CA GLU A 158 -10.28 -10.92 -21.24
C GLU A 158 -9.50 -10.14 -20.18
N VAL A 159 -8.35 -10.68 -19.76
CA VAL A 159 -7.43 -9.99 -18.84
C VAL A 159 -6.04 -9.90 -19.44
N GLU A 160 -5.43 -8.74 -19.27
CA GLU A 160 -4.09 -8.44 -19.75
C GLU A 160 -3.28 -7.80 -18.63
N ASP A 161 -2.16 -8.41 -18.24
CA ASP A 161 -1.20 -7.79 -17.33
C ASP A 161 -0.32 -6.81 -18.12
N VAL A 162 -0.55 -5.52 -17.91
CA VAL A 162 0.18 -4.41 -18.54
C VAL A 162 1.21 -3.77 -17.61
N SER A 163 1.68 -4.52 -16.61
CA SER A 163 2.63 -4.02 -15.61
C SER A 163 3.96 -3.56 -16.20
N PRO A 164 4.59 -4.32 -17.13
CA PRO A 164 5.85 -3.89 -17.76
C PRO A 164 5.71 -2.62 -18.61
N GLU A 165 4.55 -2.38 -19.20
CA GLU A 165 4.30 -1.30 -20.15
C GLU A 165 3.91 0.02 -19.48
N ARG A 166 3.61 0.01 -18.18
CA ARG A 166 3.09 1.20 -17.48
C ARG A 166 3.82 1.53 -16.18
N PHE A 167 4.17 2.81 -16.00
CA PHE A 167 4.59 3.32 -14.70
C PHE A 167 3.39 3.78 -13.86
N ILE A 168 3.58 3.84 -12.54
CA ILE A 168 2.69 4.57 -11.61
C ILE A 168 3.56 5.45 -10.72
N PHE A 169 3.41 6.76 -10.84
CA PHE A 169 4.04 7.72 -9.94
C PHE A 169 2.98 8.43 -9.10
N GLY A 170 3.15 8.43 -7.78
CA GLY A 170 2.27 9.14 -6.86
C GLY A 170 2.85 10.50 -6.51
N ILE A 171 2.08 11.58 -6.73
CA ILE A 171 2.41 12.93 -6.26
C ILE A 171 1.43 13.31 -5.16
N GLN A 172 1.92 13.50 -3.94
CA GLN A 172 1.06 13.57 -2.74
C GLN A 172 1.56 14.65 -1.77
N GLY A 173 0.63 15.39 -1.19
CA GLY A 173 0.86 16.48 -0.24
C GLY A 173 0.11 17.76 -0.63
N PRO A 174 0.07 18.77 0.25
CA PRO A 174 -0.65 20.02 0.00
C PRO A 174 -0.23 20.73 -1.31
N ALA A 175 1.03 20.62 -1.74
CA ALA A 175 1.52 21.22 -2.97
C ALA A 175 1.39 20.33 -4.22
N ALA A 176 0.78 19.14 -4.10
CA ALA A 176 0.76 18.15 -5.19
C ALA A 176 -0.01 18.62 -6.43
N LEU A 177 -1.13 19.34 -6.24
CA LEU A 177 -1.91 19.88 -7.35
C LEU A 177 -1.13 20.94 -8.12
N ASP A 178 -0.56 21.93 -7.42
CA ASP A 178 0.22 23.00 -8.05
C ASP A 178 1.45 22.45 -8.79
N ALA A 179 2.11 21.42 -8.24
CA ALA A 179 3.20 20.74 -8.92
C ALA A 179 2.74 20.07 -10.22
N LEU A 180 1.57 19.42 -10.20
CA LEU A 180 1.00 18.79 -11.38
C LEU A 180 0.50 19.76 -12.44
N GLU A 181 -0.14 20.87 -12.06
CA GLU A 181 -0.55 21.90 -13.02
C GLU A 181 0.67 22.55 -13.69
N ARG A 182 1.78 22.73 -12.95
CA ARG A 182 3.08 23.15 -13.53
C ARG A 182 3.66 22.11 -14.49
N LEU A 183 3.60 20.84 -14.12
CA LEU A 183 4.14 19.72 -14.93
C LEU A 183 3.37 19.54 -16.24
N THR A 184 2.04 19.62 -16.18
CA THR A 184 1.15 19.37 -17.33
C THR A 184 0.89 20.62 -18.16
N GLY A 185 0.97 21.81 -17.54
CA GLY A 185 0.48 23.05 -18.15
C GLY A 185 -1.05 23.10 -18.27
N GLU A 186 -1.77 22.19 -17.62
CA GLU A 186 -3.23 22.08 -17.65
C GLU A 186 -3.84 22.43 -16.30
N ASN A 187 -5.10 22.90 -16.31
CA ASN A 187 -5.91 22.96 -15.10
C ASN A 187 -6.39 21.55 -14.74
N LEU A 188 -6.18 21.11 -13.49
CA LEU A 188 -6.54 19.77 -13.00
C LEU A 188 -7.59 19.81 -11.88
N ARG A 189 -8.15 21.00 -11.62
CA ARG A 189 -9.09 21.28 -10.53
C ARG A 189 -10.49 20.70 -10.78
N ASP A 190 -10.76 20.32 -12.03
CA ASP A 190 -11.98 19.63 -12.46
C ASP A 190 -12.03 18.15 -12.03
N ILE A 191 -10.88 17.54 -11.72
CA ILE A 191 -10.82 16.14 -11.30
C ILE A 191 -11.32 16.04 -9.86
N ALA A 192 -12.55 15.57 -9.65
CA ALA A 192 -13.07 15.29 -8.31
C ALA A 192 -12.32 14.10 -7.65
N PHE A 193 -12.36 14.01 -6.31
CA PHE A 193 -11.76 12.87 -5.60
C PHE A 193 -12.34 11.54 -6.09
N SER A 194 -11.49 10.51 -6.27
CA SER A 194 -11.86 9.22 -6.88
C SER A 194 -12.35 9.32 -8.33
N ARG A 195 -11.79 10.28 -9.10
CA ARG A 195 -11.94 10.38 -10.55
C ARG A 195 -10.56 10.39 -11.23
N SER A 196 -10.57 10.12 -12.53
CA SER A 196 -9.42 10.19 -13.40
C SER A 196 -9.76 10.85 -14.73
N ARG A 197 -8.77 11.46 -15.35
CA ARG A 197 -8.85 11.92 -16.76
C ARG A 197 -7.53 11.72 -17.47
N MET A 198 -7.57 11.72 -18.80
CA MET A 198 -6.36 11.83 -19.62
C MET A 198 -5.83 13.26 -19.59
N SER A 199 -4.51 13.39 -19.63
CA SER A 199 -3.72 14.62 -19.71
C SER A 199 -2.47 14.34 -20.55
N ARG A 200 -1.58 15.34 -20.71
CA ARG A 200 -0.31 15.19 -21.43
C ARG A 200 0.84 15.80 -20.64
N ILE A 201 1.99 15.12 -20.66
CA ILE A 201 3.26 15.64 -20.12
C ILE A 201 4.29 15.55 -21.23
N GLY A 202 4.79 16.70 -21.71
CA GLY A 202 5.73 16.72 -22.85
C GLY A 202 5.19 16.03 -24.12
N GLY A 203 3.86 16.06 -24.32
CA GLY A 203 3.20 15.36 -25.42
C GLY A 203 2.94 13.86 -25.19
N VAL A 204 3.39 13.27 -24.08
CA VAL A 204 3.11 11.88 -23.73
C VAL A 204 1.73 11.78 -23.07
N PRO A 205 0.84 10.89 -23.53
CA PRO A 205 -0.46 10.69 -22.88
C PRO A 205 -0.27 10.05 -21.49
N VAL A 206 -0.81 10.72 -20.47
CA VAL A 206 -0.76 10.26 -19.08
C VAL A 206 -2.15 10.36 -18.48
N ARG A 207 -2.60 9.31 -17.80
CA ARG A 207 -3.83 9.37 -17.02
C ARG A 207 -3.52 9.90 -15.63
N VAL A 208 -4.20 10.96 -15.23
CA VAL A 208 -4.13 11.55 -13.90
C VAL A 208 -5.31 11.03 -13.09
N LEU A 209 -5.02 10.34 -11.99
CA LEU A 209 -6.01 9.81 -11.06
C LEU A 209 -5.95 10.66 -9.79
N ARG A 210 -7.07 11.24 -9.36
CA ARG A 210 -7.13 11.92 -8.06
C ARG A 210 -7.49 10.93 -6.96
N THR A 211 -6.45 10.35 -6.38
CA THR A 211 -6.50 9.37 -5.30
C THR A 211 -5.27 9.50 -4.41
N GLY A 212 -5.33 8.96 -3.20
CA GLY A 212 -4.20 9.08 -2.28
C GLY A 212 -4.31 8.25 -1.02
N ILE A 213 -3.13 7.91 -0.54
CA ILE A 213 -2.84 7.07 0.63
C ILE A 213 -2.12 7.87 1.74
N SER A 214 -1.86 9.16 1.49
CA SER A 214 -1.14 10.05 2.42
C SER A 214 -2.05 10.76 3.41
N GLY A 215 -3.38 10.69 3.23
CA GLY A 215 -4.33 11.53 3.96
C GLY A 215 -4.27 13.02 3.59
N GLU A 216 -3.48 13.42 2.59
CA GLU A 216 -3.44 14.78 2.02
C GLU A 216 -3.94 14.78 0.57
N LEU A 217 -3.95 15.93 -0.11
CA LEU A 217 -4.17 15.97 -1.55
C LEU A 217 -3.20 15.02 -2.27
N GLY A 218 -3.70 14.32 -3.28
CA GLY A 218 -2.99 13.20 -3.84
C GLY A 218 -3.46 12.85 -5.25
N TYR A 219 -2.47 12.50 -6.06
CA TYR A 219 -2.69 12.07 -7.43
C TYR A 219 -1.74 10.91 -7.78
N GLU A 220 -2.17 10.09 -8.73
CA GLU A 220 -1.30 9.12 -9.42
C GLU A 220 -1.24 9.46 -10.91
N LEU A 221 -0.05 9.31 -11.47
CA LEU A 221 0.24 9.41 -12.89
C LEU A 221 0.45 8.01 -13.44
N HIS A 222 -0.41 7.59 -14.36
CA HIS A 222 -0.29 6.31 -15.06
C HIS A 222 0.05 6.59 -16.52
N GLY A 223 1.18 6.08 -17.00
CA GLY A 223 1.63 6.33 -18.37
C GLY A 223 2.59 5.25 -18.88
N PRO A 224 2.99 5.34 -20.16
CA PRO A 224 3.88 4.37 -20.80
C PRO A 224 5.27 4.35 -20.15
N ALA A 225 5.74 3.15 -19.80
CA ALA A 225 7.01 2.92 -19.10
C ALA A 225 8.24 3.45 -19.85
N GLU A 226 8.23 3.45 -21.18
CA GLU A 226 9.33 3.98 -22.01
C GLU A 226 9.61 5.48 -21.77
N HIS A 227 8.62 6.22 -21.26
CA HIS A 227 8.74 7.65 -20.95
C HIS A 227 8.94 7.94 -19.45
N ALA A 228 9.05 6.90 -18.62
CA ALA A 228 9.09 7.02 -17.17
C ALA A 228 10.25 7.89 -16.67
N ASN A 229 11.47 7.72 -17.19
CA ASN A 229 12.61 8.56 -16.81
C ASN A 229 12.35 10.06 -17.07
N ALA A 230 11.91 10.39 -18.28
CA ALA A 230 11.66 11.77 -18.67
C ALA A 230 10.55 12.41 -17.83
N ILE A 231 9.47 11.66 -17.55
CA ILE A 231 8.36 12.14 -16.73
C ILE A 231 8.76 12.30 -15.26
N TRP A 232 9.57 11.38 -14.72
CA TRP A 232 10.10 11.49 -13.35
C TRP A 232 10.93 12.76 -13.18
N SER A 233 11.93 13.00 -14.04
CA SER A 233 12.77 14.20 -13.98
C SER A 233 11.94 15.47 -14.12
N ALA A 234 11.02 15.51 -15.10
CA ALA A 234 10.14 16.67 -15.30
C ALA A 234 9.25 16.93 -14.07
N ALA A 235 8.71 15.89 -13.43
CA ALA A 235 7.91 16.03 -12.23
C ALA A 235 8.73 16.59 -11.06
N VAL A 236 9.92 16.06 -10.81
CA VAL A 236 10.84 16.58 -9.78
C VAL A 236 11.18 18.06 -10.04
N ASP A 237 11.53 18.42 -11.28
CA ASP A 237 11.89 19.80 -11.61
C ASP A 237 10.72 20.77 -11.49
N SER A 238 9.53 20.37 -11.95
CA SER A 238 8.31 21.20 -11.86
C SER A 238 7.90 21.46 -10.41
N GLY A 239 8.10 20.49 -9.52
CA GLY A 239 7.78 20.60 -8.10
C GLY A 239 8.89 21.18 -7.24
N ARG A 240 10.11 21.36 -7.76
CA ARG A 240 11.27 21.87 -7.00
C ARG A 240 11.01 23.23 -6.32
N PRO A 241 10.40 24.23 -6.99
CA PRO A 241 10.05 25.50 -6.34
C PRO A 241 9.00 25.37 -5.23
N LEU A 242 8.28 24.24 -5.19
CA LEU A 242 7.24 23.92 -4.21
C LEU A 242 7.74 22.96 -3.12
N GLY A 243 9.04 22.66 -3.11
CA GLY A 243 9.65 21.78 -2.12
C GLY A 243 9.32 20.30 -2.30
N ILE A 244 9.04 19.84 -3.53
CA ILE A 244 8.82 18.41 -3.80
C ILE A 244 10.03 17.57 -3.34
N ARG A 245 9.77 16.43 -2.70
CA ARG A 245 10.79 15.45 -2.33
C ARG A 245 10.57 14.13 -3.07
N GLN A 246 11.63 13.37 -3.27
CA GLN A 246 11.51 12.00 -3.81
C GLN A 246 11.38 11.04 -2.63
N LEU A 247 10.42 10.13 -2.69
CA LEU A 247 10.07 9.24 -1.59
C LEU A 247 10.74 7.88 -1.75
N GLY A 248 11.71 7.58 -0.88
CA GLY A 248 12.37 6.28 -0.83
C GLY A 248 11.54 5.21 -0.10
N LEU A 249 11.89 3.94 -0.34
CA LEU A 249 11.20 2.79 0.26
C LEU A 249 11.15 2.79 1.79
N ARG A 250 12.15 3.39 2.44
CA ARG A 250 12.24 3.45 3.91
C ARG A 250 11.09 4.29 4.49
N SER A 251 10.74 5.38 3.83
CA SER A 251 9.72 6.35 4.26
C SER A 251 8.34 6.05 3.67
N GLN A 252 8.26 5.26 2.59
CA GLN A 252 7.03 5.02 1.82
C GLN A 252 5.80 4.52 2.63
N PRO A 253 5.94 3.76 3.74
CA PRO A 253 4.76 3.38 4.51
C PRO A 253 4.31 4.41 5.56
N VAL A 254 5.14 5.40 5.88
CA VAL A 254 4.88 6.36 6.98
C VAL A 254 3.54 7.07 6.78
N GLN A 255 3.27 7.57 5.57
CA GLN A 255 2.06 8.31 5.26
C GLN A 255 0.79 7.44 5.26
N HIS A 256 0.90 6.14 4.95
CA HIS A 256 -0.23 5.21 5.08
C HIS A 256 -0.64 5.06 6.54
N ILE A 257 0.37 4.91 7.40
CA ILE A 257 0.20 4.73 8.84
C ILE A 257 -0.37 6.02 9.45
N GLU A 258 0.18 7.19 9.13
CA GLU A 258 -0.35 8.48 9.59
C GLU A 258 -1.80 8.71 9.13
N ALA A 259 -2.15 8.25 7.93
CA ALA A 259 -3.51 8.32 7.38
C ALA A 259 -4.45 7.22 7.90
N GLY A 260 -3.99 6.28 8.74
CA GLY A 260 -4.82 5.20 9.27
C GLY A 260 -5.27 4.18 8.22
N ILE A 261 -4.48 3.97 7.16
CA ILE A 261 -4.82 3.09 6.04
C ILE A 261 -4.05 1.77 6.19
N ALA A 262 -4.78 0.70 6.50
CA ALA A 262 -4.21 -0.65 6.53
C ALA A 262 -3.76 -1.08 5.13
N THR A 263 -2.56 -1.63 5.03
CA THR A 263 -1.90 -1.98 3.78
C THR A 263 -1.61 -3.49 3.71
N ASN A 264 -1.93 -4.10 2.57
CA ASN A 264 -1.65 -5.52 2.33
C ASN A 264 -0.14 -5.82 2.42
N GLY A 265 0.24 -6.89 3.12
CA GLY A 265 1.64 -7.25 3.35
C GLY A 265 2.35 -6.42 4.42
N LEU A 266 1.66 -5.45 5.03
CA LEU A 266 2.15 -4.69 6.19
C LEU A 266 1.28 -4.95 7.43
N ASP A 267 -0.03 -4.83 7.28
CA ASP A 267 -1.02 -4.88 8.39
C ASP A 267 -1.83 -6.17 8.42
N TYR A 268 -1.84 -6.91 7.32
CA TYR A 268 -2.45 -8.22 7.19
C TYR A 268 -1.78 -8.99 6.05
N LEU A 269 -1.94 -10.31 6.07
CA LEU A 269 -1.57 -11.18 4.95
C LEU A 269 -2.83 -11.53 4.14
N PRO A 270 -2.69 -11.68 2.80
CA PRO A 270 -3.82 -11.97 1.94
C PRO A 270 -4.20 -13.44 2.04
N ALA A 271 -5.51 -13.74 2.02
CA ALA A 271 -6.04 -15.10 2.10
C ALA A 271 -5.62 -15.99 0.91
N SER A 272 -5.27 -15.38 -0.23
CA SER A 272 -4.67 -16.06 -1.38
C SER A 272 -3.39 -16.83 -1.04
N LEU A 273 -2.74 -16.54 0.11
CA LEU A 273 -1.60 -17.29 0.62
C LEU A 273 -1.89 -18.77 0.89
N LEU A 274 -3.12 -19.10 1.31
CA LEU A 274 -3.54 -20.45 1.67
C LEU A 274 -4.59 -21.06 0.75
N THR A 275 -5.15 -20.27 -0.17
CA THR A 275 -6.19 -20.78 -1.07
C THR A 275 -5.58 -21.84 -2.01
N PRO A 276 -6.06 -23.10 -2.01
CA PRO A 276 -5.51 -24.14 -2.86
C PRO A 276 -5.55 -23.77 -4.35
N GLY A 277 -4.42 -23.92 -5.03
CA GLY A 277 -4.29 -23.58 -6.45
C GLY A 277 -4.13 -22.09 -6.75
N ALA A 278 -4.37 -21.20 -5.77
CA ALA A 278 -4.20 -19.77 -5.96
C ALA A 278 -2.72 -19.35 -5.97
N PRO A 279 -2.37 -18.30 -6.73
CA PRO A 279 -1.02 -17.76 -6.76
C PRO A 279 -0.66 -17.02 -5.46
N ARG A 280 0.57 -17.24 -4.99
CA ARG A 280 1.08 -16.62 -3.76
C ARG A 280 1.58 -15.20 -4.02
N GLN A 281 0.87 -14.20 -3.48
CA GLN A 281 1.18 -12.76 -3.62
C GLN A 281 2.50 -12.33 -2.96
N PHE A 282 2.81 -12.86 -1.77
CA PHE A 282 4.08 -12.58 -1.06
C PHE A 282 4.91 -13.85 -0.91
N ARG A 283 5.76 -14.12 -1.90
CA ARG A 283 6.58 -15.34 -1.95
C ARG A 283 7.75 -15.35 -0.97
N ARG A 284 8.10 -14.19 -0.39
CA ARG A 284 9.25 -14.00 0.51
C ARG A 284 8.85 -13.12 1.69
N GLY A 285 9.53 -13.32 2.82
CA GLY A 285 9.29 -12.58 4.06
C GLY A 285 8.38 -13.34 5.01
N THR A 286 8.90 -13.64 6.19
CA THR A 286 8.11 -14.15 7.32
C THR A 286 7.69 -12.95 8.17
N PRO A 287 6.44 -12.89 8.67
CA PRO A 287 6.06 -11.90 9.67
C PRO A 287 7.06 -11.86 10.83
N GLY A 288 7.51 -10.67 11.19
CA GLY A 288 8.28 -10.42 12.41
C GLY A 288 7.38 -9.99 13.58
N GLY A 289 8.02 -9.61 14.69
CA GLY A 289 7.35 -9.08 15.88
C GLY A 289 7.10 -10.14 16.96
N SER A 290 6.42 -9.73 18.04
CA SER A 290 6.14 -10.58 19.20
C SER A 290 4.93 -11.49 19.04
N PHE A 291 4.12 -11.31 18.00
CA PHE A 291 2.87 -12.06 17.81
C PHE A 291 3.11 -13.54 17.51
N VAL A 292 2.55 -14.40 18.36
CA VAL A 292 2.50 -15.85 18.16
C VAL A 292 1.06 -16.22 17.75
N PRO A 293 0.86 -16.75 16.54
CA PRO A 293 -0.46 -17.18 16.09
C PRO A 293 -0.93 -18.44 16.85
N GLU A 294 -2.20 -18.47 17.23
CA GLU A 294 -2.84 -19.62 17.88
C GLU A 294 -3.56 -20.51 16.86
N ASN A 295 -4.19 -19.91 15.84
CA ASN A 295 -4.92 -20.63 14.80
C ASN A 295 -4.08 -20.83 13.52
N GLY A 296 -2.77 -20.60 13.62
CA GLY A 296 -1.86 -20.62 12.48
C GLY A 296 -1.93 -19.35 11.65
N VAL A 297 -1.59 -19.44 10.37
CA VAL A 297 -1.36 -18.24 9.52
C VAL A 297 -2.63 -17.41 9.26
N THR A 298 -3.82 -17.96 9.48
CA THR A 298 -5.09 -17.24 9.36
C THR A 298 -5.23 -16.12 10.39
N ASP A 299 -4.50 -16.16 11.51
CA ASP A 299 -4.49 -15.06 12.49
C ASP A 299 -3.87 -13.76 11.93
N TYR A 300 -3.13 -13.85 10.82
CA TYR A 300 -2.62 -12.69 10.08
C TYR A 300 -3.60 -12.17 9.02
N PHE A 301 -4.70 -12.88 8.75
CA PHE A 301 -5.72 -12.44 7.79
C PHE A 301 -6.68 -11.47 8.46
N ARG A 302 -7.42 -10.71 7.64
CA ARG A 302 -8.42 -9.75 8.13
C ARG A 302 -9.70 -9.85 7.32
N LYS A 303 -10.83 -9.69 8.00
CA LYS A 303 -12.11 -9.38 7.36
C LYS A 303 -12.15 -7.89 7.03
N PRO A 304 -12.86 -7.49 5.96
CA PRO A 304 -13.04 -6.08 5.64
C PRO A 304 -13.62 -5.25 6.80
N GLY A 305 -14.51 -5.84 7.60
CA GLY A 305 -15.11 -5.17 8.75
C GLY A 305 -14.08 -4.77 9.82
N GLU A 306 -13.07 -5.60 10.07
CA GLU A 306 -12.01 -5.32 11.04
C GLU A 306 -11.17 -4.11 10.63
N LEU A 307 -11.03 -3.89 9.31
CA LEU A 307 -10.24 -2.81 8.73
C LEU A 307 -11.04 -1.50 8.52
N GLY A 308 -12.29 -1.46 8.96
CA GLY A 308 -13.19 -0.31 8.72
C GLY A 308 -13.69 -0.22 7.28
N TRP A 309 -13.53 -1.28 6.47
CA TRP A 309 -13.94 -1.33 5.07
C TRP A 309 -15.34 -1.91 4.86
N GLY A 310 -16.00 -2.31 5.96
CA GLY A 310 -17.35 -2.88 5.98
C GLY A 310 -18.44 -1.98 5.39
N PHE A 311 -19.67 -2.47 5.46
CA PHE A 311 -20.82 -1.83 4.83
C PHE A 311 -21.55 -0.89 5.79
N ARG A 312 -21.58 0.40 5.48
CA ARG A 312 -22.26 1.43 6.31
C ARG A 312 -23.77 1.20 6.46
N LYS A 313 -24.41 0.58 5.45
CA LYS A 313 -25.86 0.33 5.41
C LYS A 313 -26.22 -1.16 5.58
N GLY A 314 -25.30 -1.96 6.13
CA GLY A 314 -25.44 -3.41 6.21
C GLY A 314 -25.01 -4.14 4.93
N LEU A 315 -24.88 -5.47 5.04
CA LEU A 315 -24.45 -6.35 3.95
C LEU A 315 -25.41 -6.25 2.75
N PRO A 316 -24.93 -6.04 1.51
CA PRO A 316 -25.81 -5.87 0.37
C PRO A 316 -26.46 -7.19 -0.04
N ALA A 317 -27.65 -7.09 -0.66
CA ALA A 317 -28.41 -8.24 -1.14
C ALA A 317 -27.80 -8.88 -2.40
N ARG A 318 -27.08 -8.11 -3.22
CA ARG A 318 -26.38 -8.61 -4.41
C ARG A 318 -25.39 -9.69 -4.03
N ASP A 319 -25.20 -10.66 -4.92
CA ASP A 319 -24.17 -11.68 -4.74
C ASP A 319 -22.76 -11.11 -4.96
N PHE A 320 -21.79 -11.69 -4.26
CA PHE A 320 -20.35 -11.51 -4.44
C PHE A 320 -19.58 -12.59 -3.67
N LEU A 321 -18.37 -12.91 -4.13
CA LEU A 321 -17.52 -13.91 -3.49
C LEU A 321 -17.23 -13.55 -2.02
N GLY A 322 -17.46 -14.51 -1.11
CA GLY A 322 -17.27 -14.35 0.33
C GLY A 322 -18.46 -13.69 1.06
N ARG A 323 -19.53 -13.33 0.34
CA ARG A 323 -20.74 -12.72 0.94
C ARG A 323 -21.36 -13.59 2.02
N ASP A 324 -21.55 -14.88 1.74
CA ASP A 324 -22.25 -15.78 2.66
C ASP A 324 -21.49 -15.98 3.97
N ALA A 325 -20.16 -16.03 3.90
CA ALA A 325 -19.32 -16.04 5.09
C ALA A 325 -19.46 -14.73 5.89
N LEU A 326 -19.46 -13.55 5.24
CA LEU A 326 -19.72 -12.29 5.94
C LEU A 326 -21.13 -12.21 6.54
N ALA A 327 -22.12 -12.85 5.91
CA ALA A 327 -23.48 -12.95 6.46
C ALA A 327 -23.51 -13.84 7.71
N ALA A 328 -22.82 -14.99 7.66
CA ALA A 328 -22.67 -15.90 8.80
C ALA A 328 -21.94 -15.23 9.96
N ASP A 329 -20.85 -14.50 9.68
CA ASP A 329 -20.10 -13.71 10.66
C ASP A 329 -21.03 -12.68 11.34
N ALA A 330 -21.77 -11.90 10.55
CA ALA A 330 -22.67 -10.86 11.07
C ALA A 330 -23.78 -11.43 11.98
N ALA A 331 -24.25 -12.65 11.72
CA ALA A 331 -25.23 -13.33 12.57
C ALA A 331 -24.68 -13.68 13.96
N HIS A 332 -23.36 -13.74 14.13
CA HIS A 332 -22.67 -14.05 15.39
C HIS A 332 -22.04 -12.81 16.05
N GLY A 333 -22.34 -11.59 15.59
CA GLY A 333 -21.86 -10.34 16.19
C GLY A 333 -20.46 -9.91 15.76
N GLU A 334 -19.94 -10.47 14.68
CA GLU A 334 -18.65 -10.10 14.07
C GLU A 334 -18.70 -8.72 13.35
N PRO A 335 -17.55 -8.05 13.15
CA PRO A 335 -16.23 -8.44 13.66
C PRO A 335 -16.07 -8.05 15.14
N PRO A 336 -15.48 -8.90 16.00
CA PRO A 336 -15.23 -8.63 17.42
C PRO A 336 -14.09 -7.63 17.59
N ARG A 337 -13.30 -7.44 16.53
CA ARG A 337 -12.17 -6.52 16.48
C ARG A 337 -12.43 -5.37 15.53
N THR A 338 -11.71 -4.27 15.74
CA THR A 338 -11.74 -3.08 14.90
C THR A 338 -10.35 -2.44 14.81
N LEU A 339 -10.09 -1.79 13.69
CA LEU A 339 -8.88 -1.03 13.46
C LEU A 339 -8.90 0.27 14.28
N VAL A 340 -7.83 0.50 15.03
CA VAL A 340 -7.54 1.72 15.78
C VAL A 340 -6.08 2.12 15.57
N GLY A 341 -5.73 3.33 16.00
CA GLY A 341 -4.34 3.75 16.12
C GLY A 341 -3.81 3.48 17.51
N LEU A 342 -2.50 3.29 17.66
CA LEU A 342 -1.81 3.33 18.95
C LEU A 342 -0.78 4.46 18.93
N ARG A 343 -0.70 5.23 20.01
CA ARG A 343 0.43 6.12 20.30
C ARG A 343 1.28 5.50 21.39
N TRP A 344 2.53 5.20 21.08
CA TRP A 344 3.43 4.52 22.00
C TRP A 344 4.04 5.53 22.96
N ASN A 345 4.28 5.12 24.20
CA ASN A 345 4.88 5.94 25.22
C ASN A 345 6.32 6.31 24.83
N THR A 346 6.60 7.60 24.77
CA THR A 346 7.89 8.13 24.32
C THR A 346 9.05 7.69 25.19
N THR A 347 8.87 7.59 26.52
CA THR A 347 9.92 7.17 27.44
C THR A 347 10.29 5.71 27.23
N ASP A 348 9.28 4.84 27.04
CA ASP A 348 9.51 3.41 26.81
C ASP A 348 10.19 3.16 25.45
N VAL A 349 9.78 3.88 24.41
CA VAL A 349 10.46 3.84 23.10
C VAL A 349 11.90 4.34 23.19
N ALA A 350 12.12 5.47 23.87
CA ALA A 350 13.47 6.02 24.05
C ALA A 350 14.38 5.04 24.79
N ALA A 351 13.86 4.32 25.78
CA ALA A 351 14.60 3.28 26.51
C ALA A 351 14.97 2.07 25.63
N ILE A 352 14.17 1.73 24.62
CA ILE A 352 14.54 0.68 23.64
C ILE A 352 15.64 1.20 22.71
N LEU A 353 15.47 2.41 22.16
CA LEU A 353 16.44 3.00 21.21
C LEU A 353 17.81 3.28 21.84
N SER A 354 17.85 3.64 23.13
CA SER A 354 19.10 3.91 23.84
C SER A 354 19.72 2.67 24.49
N ALA A 355 19.01 1.54 24.55
CA ALA A 355 19.51 0.31 25.17
C ALA A 355 20.87 -0.16 24.62
N PRO A 356 21.19 -0.05 23.31
CA PRO A 356 22.51 -0.42 22.79
C PRO A 356 23.67 0.42 23.34
N LEU A 357 23.40 1.56 23.97
CA LEU A 357 24.40 2.45 24.56
C LEU A 357 24.60 2.20 26.07
N GLY A 358 23.87 1.25 26.65
CA GLY A 358 23.90 0.94 28.09
C GLY A 358 24.42 -0.46 28.40
N GLU A 359 24.41 -0.79 29.69
CA GLU A 359 24.68 -2.14 30.18
C GLU A 359 23.38 -2.96 30.29
N GLY A 360 23.47 -4.28 30.14
CA GLY A 360 22.36 -5.21 30.35
C GLY A 360 21.91 -5.94 29.08
N VAL A 361 20.71 -6.53 29.15
CA VAL A 361 20.18 -7.34 28.06
C VAL A 361 19.66 -6.45 26.93
N LEU A 362 20.26 -6.60 25.75
CA LEU A 362 19.85 -5.93 24.53
C LEU A 362 18.45 -6.39 24.11
N PRO A 363 17.46 -5.48 24.01
CA PRO A 363 16.18 -5.80 23.39
C PRO A 363 16.33 -5.99 21.88
N ASP A 364 15.31 -6.53 21.22
CA ASP A 364 15.27 -6.53 19.77
C ASP A 364 15.35 -5.08 19.22
N PRO A 365 16.11 -4.86 18.13
CA PRO A 365 16.36 -3.53 17.60
C PRO A 365 15.10 -2.89 17.01
N MET A 366 14.86 -1.62 17.34
CA MET A 366 13.78 -0.82 16.77
C MET A 366 14.32 0.10 15.68
N GLU A 367 14.16 -0.32 14.43
CA GLU A 367 14.56 0.48 13.26
C GLU A 367 13.76 1.78 13.14
N VAL A 368 14.42 2.86 12.74
CA VAL A 368 13.80 4.18 12.53
C VAL A 368 13.78 4.50 11.02
N PRO A 369 12.68 5.03 10.46
CA PRO A 369 11.39 5.23 11.12
C PRO A 369 10.69 3.90 11.42
N ARG A 370 10.98 2.85 10.64
CA ARG A 370 10.39 1.52 10.79
C ARG A 370 11.27 0.39 10.27
N SER A 371 10.99 -0.83 10.71
CA SER A 371 11.55 -2.07 10.15
C SER A 371 10.88 -2.39 8.82
N ARG A 372 11.61 -3.00 7.86
CA ARG A 372 11.04 -3.44 6.58
C ARG A 372 10.16 -4.69 6.75
N GLY A 373 9.13 -4.79 5.90
CA GLY A 373 8.22 -5.94 5.87
C GLY A 373 7.14 -5.94 6.96
N PRO A 374 6.33 -7.01 7.03
CA PRO A 374 5.28 -7.15 8.04
C PRO A 374 5.85 -7.41 9.44
N VAL A 375 5.42 -6.61 10.41
CA VAL A 375 5.76 -6.79 11.84
C VAL A 375 4.45 -6.76 12.62
N PHE A 376 4.19 -7.83 13.37
CA PHE A 376 3.00 -8.03 14.17
C PHE A 376 3.41 -8.18 15.64
N ASP A 377 3.00 -7.23 16.47
CA ASP A 377 3.28 -7.23 17.90
C ASP A 377 2.00 -7.44 18.71
N GLN A 378 2.05 -8.24 19.75
CA GLN A 378 0.91 -8.47 20.65
C GLN A 378 0.55 -7.17 21.38
N VAL A 379 -0.74 -6.91 21.49
CA VAL A 379 -1.28 -5.82 22.32
C VAL A 379 -1.98 -6.44 23.51
N LEU A 380 -1.57 -6.02 24.70
CA LEU A 380 -1.98 -6.55 25.97
C LEU A 380 -2.83 -5.54 26.75
N ALA A 381 -3.85 -6.01 27.44
CA ALA A 381 -4.53 -5.30 28.52
C ALA A 381 -4.61 -6.26 29.72
N ASP A 382 -4.19 -5.81 30.90
CA ASP A 382 -4.12 -6.61 32.13
C ASP A 382 -3.40 -7.96 31.93
N GLY A 383 -2.30 -7.95 31.16
CA GLY A 383 -1.48 -9.13 30.84
C GLY A 383 -2.13 -10.12 29.87
N ARG A 384 -3.31 -9.82 29.32
CA ARG A 384 -4.00 -10.66 28.32
C ARG A 384 -3.93 -10.01 26.94
N ARG A 385 -3.74 -10.82 25.90
CA ARG A 385 -3.76 -10.35 24.52
C ARG A 385 -5.17 -9.91 24.13
N VAL A 386 -5.31 -8.66 23.69
CA VAL A 386 -6.57 -8.04 23.24
C VAL A 386 -6.49 -7.50 21.82
N GLY A 387 -5.32 -7.57 21.18
CA GLY A 387 -5.14 -7.10 19.82
C GLY A 387 -3.76 -7.39 19.25
N VAL A 388 -3.55 -6.91 18.03
CA VAL A 388 -2.28 -7.03 17.32
C VAL A 388 -1.95 -5.69 16.68
N SER A 389 -0.77 -5.16 17.03
CA SER A 389 -0.22 -3.96 16.45
C SER A 389 0.56 -4.28 15.19
N THR A 390 0.38 -3.44 14.17
CA THR A 390 1.03 -3.54 12.87
C THR A 390 1.42 -2.16 12.36
N GLY A 391 2.18 -2.07 11.27
CA GLY A 391 2.47 -0.79 10.63
C GLY A 391 3.07 0.24 11.59
N ARG A 392 4.04 -0.15 12.43
CA ARG A 392 4.70 0.79 13.35
C ARG A 392 5.60 1.75 12.59
N THR A 393 5.58 3.04 12.95
CA THR A 393 6.56 4.03 12.50
C THR A 393 6.85 5.10 13.57
N VAL A 394 8.05 5.68 13.53
CA VAL A 394 8.32 6.99 14.14
C VAL A 394 7.85 8.06 13.17
N SER A 395 6.79 8.78 13.52
CA SER A 395 6.29 9.91 12.73
C SER A 395 6.95 11.21 13.17
N VAL A 396 7.63 11.87 12.23
CA VAL A 396 8.24 13.20 12.45
C VAL A 396 7.19 14.31 12.42
N ASN A 397 6.09 14.13 11.67
CA ASN A 397 4.98 15.08 11.62
C ASN A 397 4.20 15.10 12.94
N LEU A 398 3.98 13.92 13.53
CA LEU A 398 3.23 13.77 14.78
C LEU A 398 4.14 13.77 16.01
N ARG A 399 5.47 13.75 15.80
CA ARG A 399 6.52 13.65 16.82
C ARG A 399 6.26 12.52 17.83
N SER A 400 5.87 11.36 17.31
CA SER A 400 5.38 10.24 18.11
C SER A 400 5.64 8.93 17.38
N THR A 401 5.91 7.87 18.14
CA THR A 401 5.85 6.50 17.62
C THR A 401 4.41 6.05 17.59
N ILE A 402 3.93 5.69 16.41
CA ILE A 402 2.56 5.27 16.17
C ILE A 402 2.54 3.91 15.48
N SER A 403 1.41 3.22 15.60
CA SER A 403 1.15 2.00 14.85
C SER A 403 -0.35 1.84 14.60
N LEU A 404 -0.70 1.04 13.60
CA LEU A 404 -2.06 0.54 13.48
C LEU A 404 -2.25 -0.63 14.45
N CYS A 405 -3.50 -0.90 14.82
CA CYS A 405 -3.83 -2.02 15.67
C CYS A 405 -5.24 -2.52 15.35
N VAL A 406 -5.37 -3.82 15.16
CA VAL A 406 -6.68 -4.48 15.19
C VAL A 406 -6.87 -5.02 16.60
N VAL A 407 -7.82 -4.43 17.33
CA VAL A 407 -8.07 -4.67 18.76
C VAL A 407 -9.51 -5.07 18.99
N ASP A 408 -9.77 -5.87 20.02
CA ASP A 408 -11.11 -6.17 20.51
C ASP A 408 -11.90 -4.88 20.77
N ARG A 409 -13.17 -4.85 20.36
CA ARG A 409 -14.03 -3.65 20.46
C ARG A 409 -14.14 -3.10 21.89
N ALA A 410 -14.05 -3.97 22.90
CA ALA A 410 -14.06 -3.58 24.30
C ALA A 410 -12.89 -2.65 24.69
N HIS A 411 -11.78 -2.70 23.94
CA HIS A 411 -10.57 -1.91 24.17
C HIS A 411 -10.33 -0.86 23.08
N ALA A 412 -11.31 -0.62 22.18
CA ALA A 412 -11.12 0.25 21.02
C ALA A 412 -11.36 1.75 21.28
N ALA A 413 -11.82 2.14 22.47
CA ALA A 413 -12.12 3.53 22.78
C ALA A 413 -10.83 4.38 22.83
N PRO A 414 -10.76 5.53 22.13
CA PRO A 414 -9.61 6.44 22.25
C PRO A 414 -9.35 6.83 23.71
N GLY A 415 -8.09 6.83 24.12
CA GLY A 415 -7.68 7.02 25.51
C GLY A 415 -7.57 5.73 26.34
N THR A 416 -7.96 4.57 25.81
CA THR A 416 -7.74 3.29 26.47
C THR A 416 -6.25 2.98 26.54
N GLU A 417 -5.75 2.65 27.73
CA GLU A 417 -4.36 2.26 27.95
C GLU A 417 -4.18 0.76 27.66
N VAL A 418 -3.13 0.45 26.91
CA VAL A 418 -2.70 -0.91 26.55
C VAL A 418 -1.18 -1.00 26.59
N ALA A 419 -0.63 -2.20 26.46
CA ALA A 419 0.81 -2.40 26.28
C ALA A 419 1.09 -3.15 24.98
N VAL A 420 2.07 -2.70 24.21
CA VAL A 420 2.59 -3.46 23.06
C VAL A 420 3.78 -4.29 23.54
N LEU A 421 3.72 -5.61 23.37
CA LEU A 421 4.84 -6.49 23.66
C LEU A 421 5.87 -6.34 22.54
N TRP A 422 7.02 -5.73 22.83
CA TRP A 422 8.10 -5.54 21.88
C TRP A 422 9.16 -6.64 22.00
N GLY A 423 9.54 -7.23 20.86
CA GLY A 423 10.58 -8.24 20.75
C GLY A 423 10.04 -9.61 20.37
N ARG A 424 10.79 -10.35 19.55
CA ARG A 424 10.40 -11.67 19.05
C ARG A 424 10.31 -12.70 20.18
N PRO A 425 9.48 -13.75 20.01
CA PRO A 425 9.49 -14.89 20.91
C PRO A 425 10.91 -15.47 21.03
N GLY A 426 11.35 -15.73 22.26
CA GLY A 426 12.69 -16.24 22.55
C GLY A 426 13.80 -15.18 22.63
N THR A 427 13.49 -13.91 22.44
CA THR A 427 14.41 -12.79 22.74
C THR A 427 13.96 -12.02 23.99
N ALA A 428 14.74 -11.04 24.42
CA ALA A 428 14.35 -10.19 25.54
C ALA A 428 13.17 -9.29 25.15
N GLN A 429 11.99 -9.59 25.70
CA GLN A 429 10.77 -8.83 25.42
C GLN A 429 10.53 -7.74 26.46
N ARG A 430 9.88 -6.66 26.03
CA ARG A 430 9.50 -5.54 26.90
C ARG A 430 8.08 -5.10 26.58
N GLU A 431 7.31 -4.78 27.61
CA GLU A 431 6.03 -4.10 27.43
C GLU A 431 6.27 -2.61 27.21
N VAL A 432 5.77 -2.09 26.09
CA VAL A 432 5.78 -0.67 25.74
C VAL A 432 4.38 -0.14 25.98
N ARG A 433 4.21 0.79 26.92
CA ARG A 433 2.90 1.40 27.16
C ARG A 433 2.44 2.13 25.90
N ALA A 434 1.15 2.05 25.60
CA ALA A 434 0.55 2.75 24.48
C ALA A 434 -0.89 3.14 24.80
N THR A 435 -1.34 4.22 24.17
CA THR A 435 -2.72 4.69 24.28
C THR A 435 -3.44 4.53 22.95
N VAL A 436 -4.66 4.00 22.98
CA VAL A 436 -5.52 3.91 21.81
C VAL A 436 -5.87 5.30 21.29
N ALA A 437 -5.72 5.50 19.99
CA ALA A 437 -5.97 6.74 19.29
C ALA A 437 -6.99 6.54 18.17
N ALA A 438 -7.77 7.59 17.91
CA ALA A 438 -8.64 7.64 16.73
C ALA A 438 -7.80 7.64 15.44
N LEU A 439 -8.31 6.99 14.41
CA LEU A 439 -7.79 7.08 13.05
C LEU A 439 -8.67 8.00 12.19
N PRO A 440 -8.08 8.73 11.24
CA PRO A 440 -6.63 8.88 10.99
C PRO A 440 -5.90 9.64 12.11
N PHE A 441 -4.57 9.51 12.21
CA PHE A 441 -3.78 10.23 13.24
C PHE A 441 -3.63 11.73 12.97
N LYS A 442 -3.90 12.13 11.73
CA LYS A 442 -3.93 13.52 11.26
C LYS A 442 -5.18 13.75 10.42
N PRO A 443 -5.64 15.00 10.21
CA PRO A 443 -6.82 15.27 9.39
C PRO A 443 -6.74 14.64 7.98
N ASP A 444 -7.83 14.02 7.52
CA ASP A 444 -7.93 13.50 6.14
C ASP A 444 -8.34 14.64 5.19
N ARG A 445 -7.37 15.17 4.45
CA ARG A 445 -7.54 16.25 3.47
C ARG A 445 -7.61 15.75 2.02
N ARG A 446 -7.73 14.43 1.78
CA ARG A 446 -7.81 13.88 0.41
C ARG A 446 -9.00 14.40 -0.39
N ARG A 447 -10.08 14.77 0.32
CA ARG A 447 -11.35 15.23 -0.24
C ARG A 447 -11.52 16.75 -0.20
N THR A 448 -10.46 17.50 0.09
CA THR A 448 -10.48 18.98 0.03
C THR A 448 -11.05 19.43 -1.32
N ASP A 449 -11.96 20.39 -1.32
CA ASP A 449 -12.43 20.96 -2.57
C ASP A 449 -11.30 21.79 -3.20
N VAL A 450 -10.97 21.47 -4.46
CA VAL A 450 -9.90 22.14 -5.21
C VAL A 450 -10.45 22.91 -6.41
N SER A 451 -11.77 22.92 -6.61
CA SER A 451 -12.43 23.59 -7.73
C SER A 451 -12.24 25.11 -7.71
N VAL A 452 -11.92 25.68 -6.56
CA VAL A 452 -11.63 27.10 -6.35
C VAL A 452 -10.13 27.28 -6.02
N PRO A 453 -9.44 28.28 -6.63
CA PRO A 453 -8.01 28.55 -6.45
C PRO A 453 -7.50 28.50 -5.02
#